data_AF-A0A4Z0Y5N7-F1
#
_entry.id   AF-A0A4Z0Y5N7-F1
#
_cell.length_a   1.000
_cell.length_b   1.000
_cell.length_c   1.000
_cell.angle_alpha   90.00
_cell.angle_beta   90.00
_cell.angle_gamma   90.00
#
_symmetry.space_group_name_H-M   'P 1'
#
loop_
_entity.id
_entity.type
_entity.pdbx_description
1 polymer ?
#
loop_
_entity_poly.entity_id
_entity_poly.type
_entity_poly.pdbx_seq_one_letter_code
_entity_poly.pdbx_strand_id
1 'polypeptide(L)'
;MVECLLTDYPHIVAVITVRNATASDTNTQRLHSAIARYPNTTTSIHKVDLANLAAFNDFAAHIIAGIDGGTYPALSAIICNAYYWDLI
;
A
#
# COMPACT_ATOMS: atom_id res chain seq x y z
N MET A 1 -8.44 9.04 2.84
CA MET A 1 -7.22 9.27 2.02
C MET A 1 -7.12 8.28 0.86
N VAL A 2 -7.05 6.96 1.11
CA VAL A 2 -7.02 5.95 0.01
C VAL A 2 -8.21 6.12 -0.92
N GLU A 3 -9.43 6.29 -0.38
CA GLU A 3 -10.62 6.53 -1.20
C GLU A 3 -10.53 7.77 -2.09
N CYS A 4 -9.94 8.87 -1.60
CA CYS A 4 -9.73 10.09 -2.41
C CYS A 4 -8.79 9.80 -3.57
N LEU A 5 -7.69 9.08 -3.34
CA LEU A 5 -6.76 8.68 -4.41
C LEU A 5 -7.45 7.82 -5.47
N LEU A 6 -8.25 6.83 -5.05
CA LEU A 6 -8.96 5.93 -5.96
C LEU A 6 -10.10 6.63 -6.73
N THR A 7 -10.67 7.69 -6.16
CA THR A 7 -11.77 8.46 -6.78
C THR A 7 -11.23 9.50 -7.76
N ASP A 8 -10.25 10.29 -7.32
CA ASP A 8 -9.77 11.46 -8.06
C ASP A 8 -8.69 11.08 -9.10
N TYR A 9 -7.97 9.98 -8.87
CA TYR A 9 -6.88 9.53 -9.72
C TYR A 9 -6.99 8.04 -10.08
N PRO A 10 -8.04 7.62 -10.80
CA PRO A 10 -8.30 6.20 -11.09
C PRO A 10 -7.25 5.54 -12.00
N HIS A 11 -6.42 6.34 -12.67
CA HIS A 11 -5.35 5.89 -13.55
C HIS A 11 -4.05 5.56 -12.80
N ILE A 12 -3.94 5.93 -11.52
CA ILE A 12 -2.75 5.64 -10.72
C ILE A 12 -2.81 4.20 -10.22
N VAL A 13 -1.66 3.51 -10.30
CA VAL A 13 -1.45 2.22 -9.64
C VAL A 13 -1.09 2.48 -8.19
N ALA A 14 -1.95 2.09 -7.25
CA ALA A 14 -1.71 2.28 -5.82
C ALA A 14 -1.09 1.03 -5.19
N VAL A 15 0.15 1.17 -4.72
CA VAL A 15 0.81 0.16 -3.89
C VAL A 15 0.59 0.52 -2.43
N ILE A 16 -0.14 -0.33 -1.70
CA ILE A 16 -0.56 -0.07 -0.32
C ILE A 16 0.13 -1.06 0.60
N THR A 17 0.69 -0.57 1.70
CA THR A 17 1.32 -1.43 2.71
C THR A 17 0.45 -1.56 3.95
N VAL A 18 0.40 -2.77 4.51
CA VAL A 18 -0.29 -3.06 5.78
C VAL A 18 0.64 -3.87 6.69
N ARG A 19 0.57 -3.66 8.01
CA ARG A 19 1.35 -4.47 8.96
C ARG A 19 0.85 -5.91 9.02
N ASN A 20 -0.47 -6.10 8.91
CA ASN A 20 -1.11 -7.40 9.05
C ASN A 20 -2.09 -7.68 7.91
N ALA A 21 -1.68 -8.49 6.94
CA ALA A 21 -2.54 -8.88 5.81
C ALA A 21 -3.52 -10.03 6.12
N THR A 22 -3.62 -10.48 7.37
CA THR A 22 -4.56 -11.57 7.72
C THR A 22 -6.00 -11.12 7.52
N ALA A 23 -6.85 -12.03 7.05
CA ALA A 23 -8.29 -11.77 6.91
C ALA A 23 -8.97 -11.41 8.24
N SER A 24 -8.40 -11.76 9.40
CA SER A 24 -8.92 -11.39 10.72
C SER A 24 -8.63 -9.94 11.12
N ASP A 25 -7.74 -9.24 10.41
CA ASP A 25 -7.40 -7.84 10.72
C ASP A 25 -8.51 -6.90 10.23
N THR A 26 -9.19 -6.24 11.17
CA THR A 26 -10.33 -5.37 10.88
C THR A 26 -9.94 -4.19 9.97
N ASN A 27 -8.74 -3.63 10.13
CA ASN A 27 -8.29 -2.50 9.33
C ASN A 27 -8.05 -2.92 7.87
N THR A 28 -7.45 -4.08 7.66
CA THR A 28 -7.22 -4.66 6.34
C THR A 28 -8.54 -5.04 5.67
N GLN A 29 -9.51 -5.60 6.40
CA GLN A 29 -10.86 -5.85 5.85
C GLN A 29 -11.57 -4.56 5.42
N ARG A 30 -11.46 -3.48 6.22
CA ARG A 30 -12.00 -2.16 5.86
C ARG A 30 -11.34 -1.60 4.61
N LEU A 31 -10.02 -1.76 4.49
CA LEU A 31 -9.26 -1.36 3.30
C LEU A 31 -9.75 -2.13 2.06
N HIS A 32 -9.90 -3.45 2.15
CA HIS A 32 -10.45 -4.26 1.05
C HIS A 32 -11.86 -3.80 0.66
N SER A 33 -12.75 -3.59 1.63
CA SER A 33 -14.10 -3.07 1.39
C SER A 33 -14.09 -1.67 0.75
N ALA A 34 -13.09 -0.84 1.07
CA ALA A 34 -12.92 0.46 0.44
C ALA A 34 -12.47 0.35 -1.01
N ILE A 35 -11.46 -0.47 -1.29
CA ILE A 35 -10.94 -0.70 -2.64
C ILE A 35 -12.00 -1.34 -3.54
N ALA A 36 -12.79 -2.29 -3.02
CA ALA A 36 -13.82 -3.00 -3.77
C ALA A 36 -14.90 -2.08 -4.38
N ARG A 37 -15.07 -0.87 -3.85
CA ARG A 37 -15.97 0.16 -4.39
C ARG A 37 -15.44 0.83 -5.66
N TYR A 38 -14.17 0.61 -6.02
CA TYR A 38 -13.49 1.24 -7.16
C TYR A 38 -12.85 0.18 -8.08
N PRO A 39 -13.66 -0.65 -8.78
CA PRO A 39 -13.16 -1.80 -9.54
C PRO A 39 -12.26 -1.44 -10.74
N ASN A 40 -12.30 -0.18 -11.20
CA ASN A 40 -11.48 0.31 -12.32
C ASN A 40 -10.09 0.80 -11.88
N THR A 41 -9.72 0.60 -10.61
CA THR A 41 -8.42 1.03 -10.07
C THR A 41 -7.49 -0.15 -9.89
N THR A 42 -6.21 0.05 -10.21
CA THR A 42 -5.19 -0.98 -10.03
C THR A 42 -4.56 -0.79 -8.66
N THR A 43 -4.76 -1.76 -7.77
CA THR A 43 -4.21 -1.71 -6.42
C THR A 43 -3.51 -3.02 -6.06
N SER A 44 -2.42 -2.93 -5.31
CA SER A 44 -1.76 -4.07 -4.68
C SER A 44 -1.58 -3.81 -3.19
N ILE A 45 -1.77 -4.85 -2.37
CA ILE A 45 -1.59 -4.79 -0.92
C ILE A 45 -0.41 -5.66 -0.55
N HIS A 46 0.58 -5.06 0.13
CA HIS A 46 1.78 -5.74 0.58
C HIS A 46 1.85 -5.72 2.11
N LYS A 47 2.14 -6.88 2.69
CA LYS A 47 2.43 -6.96 4.12
C LYS A 47 3.85 -6.45 4.37
N VAL A 48 3.98 -5.33 5.07
CA VAL A 48 5.28 -4.76 5.45
C VAL A 48 5.20 -4.28 6.90
N ASP A 49 6.13 -4.75 7.72
CA ASP A 49 6.31 -4.16 9.04
C ASP A 49 7.30 -2.99 8.95
N LEU A 50 6.76 -1.77 8.95
CA LEU A 50 7.55 -0.54 8.88
C LEU A 50 8.43 -0.30 10.12
N ALA A 51 8.20 -1.03 11.23
CA ALA A 51 9.08 -0.98 12.40
C ALA A 51 10.37 -1.82 12.21
N ASN A 52 10.39 -2.71 11.21
CA ASN A 52 11.54 -3.53 10.88
C ASN A 52 12.26 -2.96 9.64
N LEU A 53 13.42 -2.34 9.86
CA LEU A 53 14.20 -1.70 8.79
C LEU A 53 14.63 -2.67 7.69
N ALA A 54 14.98 -3.91 8.03
CA ALA A 54 15.35 -4.91 7.02
C ALA A 54 14.15 -5.25 6.13
N ALA A 55 12.98 -5.50 6.73
CA ALA A 55 11.75 -5.77 5.97
C ALA A 55 11.34 -4.59 5.08
N PHE A 56 11.53 -3.35 5.55
CA PHE A 56 11.29 -2.17 4.74
C PHE A 56 12.27 -2.05 3.55
N ASN A 57 13.57 -2.30 3.78
CA ASN A 57 14.58 -2.27 2.72
C ASN A 57 14.34 -3.35 1.66
N ASP A 58 13.99 -4.57 2.08
CA ASP A 58 13.65 -5.66 1.17
C ASP A 58 12.43 -5.31 0.32
N PHE A 59 11.41 -4.70 0.94
CA PHE A 59 10.24 -4.22 0.23
C PHE A 59 10.58 -3.09 -0.76
N ALA A 60 11.38 -2.11 -0.35
CA ALA A 60 11.81 -1.02 -1.23
C ALA A 60 12.58 -1.56 -2.44
N ALA A 61 13.51 -2.51 -2.23
CA ALA A 61 14.24 -3.17 -3.31
C ALA A 61 13.30 -3.94 -4.26
N HIS A 62 12.29 -4.62 -3.72
CA HIS A 62 11.27 -5.29 -4.52
C HIS A 62 10.47 -4.32 -5.40
N ILE A 63 10.08 -3.15 -4.86
CA ILE A 63 9.38 -2.12 -5.64
C ILE A 63 10.27 -1.53 -6.72
N ILE A 64 11.54 -1.22 -6.43
CA ILE A 64 12.50 -0.73 -7.41
C ILE A 64 12.65 -1.73 -8.56
N ALA A 65 12.89 -3.01 -8.25
CA ALA A 65 12.98 -4.06 -9.26
C ALA A 65 11.67 -4.21 -10.06
N GLY A 66 10.52 -4.03 -9.43
CA GLY A 66 9.22 -4.04 -10.10
C GLY A 66 9.00 -2.86 -11.05
N ILE A 67 9.52 -1.67 -10.71
CA ILE A 67 9.49 -0.50 -11.60
C ILE A 67 10.42 -0.73 -12.79
N ASP A 68 11.67 -1.15 -12.53
CA ASP A 68 12.66 -1.43 -13.56
C ASP A 68 12.21 -2.55 -14.52
N GLY A 69 11.49 -3.55 -13.98
CA GLY A 69 10.90 -4.64 -14.74
C GLY A 69 9.55 -4.33 -15.39
N GLY A 70 9.01 -3.11 -15.24
CA GLY A 70 7.73 -2.69 -15.82
C GLY A 70 6.47 -3.30 -15.17
N THR A 71 6.61 -3.95 -14.02
CA THR A 71 5.48 -4.43 -13.20
C THR A 71 4.70 -3.27 -12.59
N TYR A 72 5.40 -2.21 -12.20
CA TYR A 72 4.83 -0.96 -11.72
C TYR A 72 5.22 0.20 -12.64
N PRO A 73 4.34 1.22 -12.80
CA PRO A 73 4.73 2.45 -13.47
C PRO A 73 5.77 3.21 -12.64
N ALA A 74 6.39 4.23 -13.24
CA ALA A 74 7.31 5.11 -12.53
C ALA A 74 6.66 5.72 -11.28
N LEU A 75 7.43 5.79 -10.19
CA LEU A 75 6.96 6.29 -8.91
C LEU A 75 6.56 7.77 -9.02
N SER A 76 5.28 8.07 -8.78
CA SER A 76 4.77 9.45 -8.82
C SER A 76 4.77 10.12 -7.44
N ALA A 77 4.41 9.40 -6.39
CA ALA A 77 4.34 9.93 -5.03
C ALA A 77 4.50 8.80 -3.99
N ILE A 78 4.97 9.18 -2.80
CA ILE A 78 4.98 8.33 -1.60
C ILE A 78 4.08 9.03 -0.57
N ILE A 79 3.12 8.30 -0.01
CA ILE A 79 2.25 8.84 1.03
C ILE A 79 2.43 8.02 2.32
N CYS A 80 3.10 8.61 3.29
CA CYS A 80 3.33 8.00 4.59
C CYS A 80 2.20 8.37 5.54
N ASN A 81 1.24 7.46 5.73
CA ASN A 81 0.34 7.54 6.88
C ASN A 81 1.05 6.96 8.10
N ALA A 82 1.77 7.81 8.84
CA ALA A 82 2.35 7.43 10.12
C ALA A 82 1.20 7.15 11.11
N TYR A 83 0.98 5.87 11.40
CA TYR A 83 0.06 5.47 12.47
C TYR A 83 0.79 5.61 13.82
N TYR A 84 0.10 6.23 14.77
CA TYR A 84 0.47 6.61 16.13
C TYR A 84 1.57 5.77 16.81
N TRP A 85 2.56 6.46 17.39
CA TRP A 85 3.47 5.93 18.41
C TRP A 85 2.65 5.62 19.68
N ASP A 86 2.44 4.35 19.99
CA ASP A 86 2.11 3.96 21.36
C ASP A 86 3.43 3.60 22.06
N LEU A 87 3.94 4.51 22.90
CA LEU A 87 5.01 4.22 23.85
C LEU A 87 4.33 3.61 25.08
N ILE A 88 4.20 2.29 25.07
CA ILE A 88 3.94 1.52 26.30
C ILE A 88 5.29 1.25 26.97
#